data_AF-A0A6B3NVN0-F1
#
_entry.id   AF-A0A6B3NVN0-F1
#
_cell.length_a   1.000
_cell.length_b   1.000
_cell.length_c   1.000
_cell.angle_alpha   90.00
_cell.angle_beta   90.00
_cell.angle_gamma   90.00
#
_symmetry.space_group_name_H-M   'P 1'
#
loop_
_entity.id
_entity.type
_entity.pdbx_description
1 polymer ?
#
loop_
_entity_poly.entity_id
_entity_poly.type
_entity_poly.pdbx_seq_one_letter_code
_entity_poly.pdbx_strand_id
1 'polypeptide(L)'
;MAYRKYPDGSEVIFVSGLGRVAKYLFDNGGLQLVSEIQIPGFEQQYLSQEETASLVDDLDAAETDEETLLARLQPVVRETGIKTENWSNGLYTMMDVDGFYYPGYGTELIKVGDISPDDPASEIEIVNSRDLRLDAPEDLQEQISRFLGVNMTYDGKIVVAMAGAIAIVDRDMSNVKIAPIPGEIVDNGVSVDEKGGIYVVTDQYMRKLVWTGTDISLEEADGAWKEPYDWVKKEGSLSNGSGTTPTLLGFGEEEDKLVIIADQGDPVKAVAFWRDEIPEDAKKVEGAKTQRTAASIPLSFPVATTIEWSPHVFGNGMMMFASEFPEPVYLDGEFDLVSTQVTMGLTRPAPRGAEKFSWDWEKNEFKSDWVYDEKTFTWTLSPVSVKDGTAYLATVGEGVYGLVGFDWETGEKVADISFGQSVKFNTGGTFAMPTPDGGIYLTGIFGPVRIAPQ
;
A
#
# COMPACT_ATOMS: atom_id res chain seq x y z
N MET A 1 -9.45 1.84 0.22
CA MET A 1 -10.80 1.30 0.52
C MET A 1 -11.09 1.52 2.00
N ALA A 2 -12.34 1.82 2.37
CA ALA A 2 -12.79 1.85 3.75
C ALA A 2 -14.14 1.15 3.92
N TYR A 3 -14.29 0.39 5.00
CA TYR A 3 -15.54 -0.28 5.38
C TYR A 3 -16.23 0.50 6.50
N ARG A 4 -17.55 0.69 6.39
CA ARG A 4 -18.35 1.39 7.39
C ARG A 4 -19.66 0.66 7.67
N LYS A 5 -20.06 0.65 8.93
CA LYS A 5 -21.35 0.13 9.39
C LYS A 5 -22.25 1.27 9.86
N TYR A 6 -23.49 1.31 9.38
CA TYR A 6 -24.51 2.30 9.74
C TYR A 6 -25.30 1.87 10.98
N PRO A 7 -26.03 2.81 11.65
CA PRO A 7 -26.83 2.51 12.83
C PRO A 7 -27.90 1.44 12.65
N ASP A 8 -28.44 1.29 11.43
CA ASP A 8 -29.41 0.26 11.07
C ASP A 8 -28.78 -1.13 10.83
N GLY A 9 -27.45 -1.21 10.88
CA GLY A 9 -26.68 -2.43 10.67
C GLY A 9 -26.24 -2.63 9.23
N SER A 10 -26.67 -1.79 8.28
CA SER A 10 -26.19 -1.84 6.90
C SER A 10 -24.71 -1.52 6.81
N GLU A 11 -24.05 -2.15 5.84
CA GLU A 11 -22.61 -2.12 5.70
C GLU A 11 -22.29 -1.56 4.31
N VAL A 12 -21.30 -0.67 4.22
CA VAL A 12 -20.88 -0.08 2.95
C VAL A 12 -19.37 -0.11 2.83
N ILE A 13 -18.92 -0.02 1.59
CA ILE A 13 -17.51 0.09 1.23
C ILE A 13 -17.32 1.34 0.38
N PHE A 14 -16.37 2.18 0.77
CA PHE A 14 -15.86 3.28 -0.02
C PHE A 14 -14.59 2.83 -0.73
N VAL A 15 -14.51 3.10 -2.02
CA VAL A 15 -13.33 2.86 -2.86
C VAL A 15 -13.02 4.09 -3.68
N SER A 16 -11.74 4.26 -3.97
CA SER A 16 -11.23 5.27 -4.89
C SER A 16 -10.55 4.56 -6.06
N GLY A 17 -10.65 5.18 -7.23
CA GLY A 17 -9.80 4.90 -8.38
C GLY A 17 -9.10 6.19 -8.81
N LEU A 18 -8.35 6.13 -9.91
CA LEU A 18 -7.47 7.22 -10.37
C LEU A 18 -8.19 8.55 -10.65
N GLY A 19 -9.49 8.50 -10.98
CA GLY A 19 -10.31 9.70 -11.20
C GLY A 19 -11.68 9.69 -10.50
N ARG A 20 -11.90 8.80 -9.51
CA ARG A 20 -13.22 8.66 -8.88
C ARG A 20 -13.19 8.22 -7.42
N VAL A 21 -14.30 8.48 -6.71
CA VAL A 21 -14.66 7.81 -5.46
C VAL A 21 -16.05 7.21 -5.61
N ALA A 22 -16.23 5.97 -5.17
CA ALA A 22 -17.49 5.25 -5.22
C ALA A 22 -17.83 4.61 -3.88
N LYS A 23 -19.12 4.56 -3.59
CA LYS A 23 -19.73 3.94 -2.41
C LYS A 23 -20.57 2.74 -2.86
N TYR A 24 -20.31 1.59 -2.25
CA TYR A 24 -21.02 0.34 -2.50
C TYR A 24 -21.73 -0.11 -1.24
N LEU A 25 -23.01 -0.47 -1.34
CA LEU A 25 -23.71 -1.22 -0.32
C LEU A 25 -23.22 -2.66 -0.34
N PHE A 26 -22.86 -3.16 0.84
CA PHE A 26 -22.50 -4.55 1.10
C PHE A 26 -23.70 -5.23 1.78
N ASP A 27 -24.60 -5.78 0.97
CA ASP A 27 -25.82 -6.46 1.46
C ASP A 27 -25.89 -7.89 0.92
N ASN A 28 -26.23 -8.84 1.79
CA ASN A 28 -26.42 -10.26 1.45
C ASN A 28 -25.28 -10.87 0.60
N GLY A 29 -24.05 -10.39 0.80
CA GLY A 29 -22.88 -10.82 0.03
C GLY A 29 -22.78 -10.25 -1.39
N GLY A 30 -23.56 -9.24 -1.75
CA GLY A 30 -23.44 -8.49 -3.01
C GLY A 30 -22.74 -7.15 -2.81
N LEU A 31 -22.13 -6.63 -3.89
CA LEU A 31 -21.73 -5.23 -3.99
C LEU A 31 -22.72 -4.52 -4.90
N GLN A 32 -23.44 -3.54 -4.36
CA GLN A 32 -24.32 -2.68 -5.15
C GLN A 32 -23.78 -1.26 -5.13
N LEU A 33 -23.48 -0.69 -6.31
CA LEU A 33 -23.11 0.72 -6.40
C LEU A 33 -24.27 1.59 -5.91
N VAL A 34 -24.00 2.45 -4.92
CA VAL A 34 -24.95 3.41 -4.35
C VAL A 34 -24.74 4.78 -4.97
N SER A 35 -23.49 5.24 -4.98
CA SER A 35 -23.12 6.58 -5.44
C SER A 35 -21.69 6.58 -5.96
N GLU A 36 -21.43 7.44 -6.93
CA GLU A 36 -20.09 7.67 -7.48
C GLU A 36 -19.92 9.16 -7.78
N ILE A 37 -18.72 9.67 -7.53
CA ILE A 37 -18.30 11.01 -7.91
C ILE A 37 -17.01 10.93 -8.71
N GLN A 38 -16.91 11.75 -9.75
CA GLN A 38 -15.66 12.00 -10.45
C GLN A 38 -14.87 13.07 -9.73
N ILE A 39 -13.55 12.95 -9.76
CA ILE A 39 -12.65 13.88 -9.09
C ILE A 39 -12.31 15.02 -10.05
N PRO A 40 -12.56 16.29 -9.65
CA PRO A 40 -12.26 17.45 -10.49
C PRO A 40 -10.81 17.45 -10.99
N GLY A 41 -10.62 17.59 -12.30
CA GLY A 41 -9.30 17.60 -12.94
C GLY A 41 -8.72 16.23 -13.26
N PHE A 42 -9.40 15.14 -12.88
CA PHE A 42 -8.99 13.75 -13.15
C PHE A 42 -10.07 12.96 -13.90
N GLU A 43 -11.01 13.65 -14.56
CA GLU A 43 -12.14 13.03 -15.26
C GLU A 43 -11.69 12.13 -16.42
N GLN A 44 -10.53 12.42 -17.03
CA GLN A 44 -9.92 11.60 -18.08
C GLN A 44 -9.40 10.24 -17.55
N GLN A 45 -9.15 10.12 -16.25
CA GLN A 45 -8.63 8.90 -15.62
C GLN A 45 -9.73 7.95 -15.14
N TYR A 46 -10.94 8.13 -15.67
CA TYR A 46 -12.12 7.36 -15.32
C TYR A 46 -12.57 6.50 -16.49
N LEU A 47 -12.91 5.25 -16.18
CA LEU A 47 -13.68 4.36 -17.05
C LEU A 47 -14.96 3.99 -16.33
N SER A 48 -16.08 4.03 -17.04
CA SER A 48 -17.37 3.54 -16.52
C SER A 48 -17.33 2.03 -16.29
N GLN A 49 -18.31 1.52 -15.54
CA GLN A 49 -18.45 0.07 -15.32
C GLN A 49 -18.64 -0.70 -16.64
N GLU A 50 -19.34 -0.11 -17.62
CA GLU A 50 -19.56 -0.73 -18.93
C GLU A 50 -18.28 -0.77 -19.76
N GLU A 51 -17.54 0.33 -19.82
CA GLU A 51 -16.24 0.39 -20.51
C GLU A 51 -15.21 -0.56 -19.88
N THR A 52 -15.18 -0.62 -18.54
CA THR A 52 -14.30 -1.53 -17.80
C THR A 52 -14.65 -2.99 -18.09
N ALA A 53 -15.94 -3.35 -18.10
CA ALA A 53 -16.37 -4.71 -18.41
C ALA A 53 -16.06 -5.09 -19.86
N SER A 54 -16.29 -4.19 -20.81
CA SER A 54 -15.93 -4.41 -22.22
C SER A 54 -14.42 -4.59 -22.40
N LEU A 55 -13.62 -3.79 -21.70
CA LEU A 55 -12.16 -3.94 -21.74
C LEU A 55 -11.72 -5.29 -21.15
N VAL A 56 -12.33 -5.74 -20.05
CA VAL A 56 -12.04 -7.06 -19.47
C VAL A 56 -12.38 -8.18 -20.45
N ASP A 57 -13.57 -8.15 -21.07
CA ASP A 57 -13.97 -9.16 -22.05
C ASP A 57 -13.01 -9.18 -23.26
N ASP A 58 -12.59 -8.00 -23.72
CA ASP A 58 -11.59 -7.85 -24.76
C ASP A 58 -10.22 -8.39 -24.30
N LEU A 59 -9.76 -8.12 -23.09
CA LEU A 59 -8.47 -8.66 -22.63
C LEU A 59 -8.52 -10.18 -22.45
N ASP A 60 -9.60 -10.71 -21.89
CA ASP A 60 -9.80 -12.14 -21.71
C ASP A 60 -9.84 -12.89 -23.06
N ALA A 61 -10.45 -12.28 -24.09
CA ALA A 61 -10.48 -12.83 -25.44
C ALA A 61 -9.13 -12.81 -26.18
N ALA A 62 -8.11 -12.13 -25.64
CA ALA A 62 -6.75 -12.18 -26.19
C ALA A 62 -5.95 -13.40 -25.66
N GLU A 63 -6.46 -14.09 -24.63
CA GLU A 63 -5.81 -15.23 -23.98
C GLU A 63 -4.34 -14.92 -23.62
N THR A 64 -3.38 -15.61 -24.23
CA THR A 64 -1.93 -15.44 -24.00
C THR A 64 -1.21 -14.74 -25.16
N ASP A 65 -1.94 -14.12 -26.08
CA ASP A 65 -1.34 -13.33 -27.16
C ASP A 65 -0.98 -11.92 -26.69
N GLU A 66 0.29 -11.71 -26.33
CA GLU A 66 0.80 -10.44 -25.83
C GLU A 66 0.61 -9.28 -26.82
N GLU A 67 0.80 -9.51 -28.12
CA GLU A 67 0.65 -8.46 -29.13
C GLU A 67 -0.80 -7.95 -29.14
N THR A 68 -1.76 -8.86 -29.11
CA THR A 68 -3.18 -8.53 -29.04
C THR A 68 -3.57 -7.88 -27.70
N LEU A 69 -3.05 -8.38 -26.57
CA LEU A 69 -3.29 -7.80 -25.24
C LEU A 69 -2.82 -6.33 -25.19
N LEU A 70 -1.58 -6.07 -25.59
CA LEU A 70 -1.00 -4.72 -25.58
C LEU A 70 -1.71 -3.80 -26.58
N ALA A 71 -2.09 -4.30 -27.75
CA ALA A 71 -2.84 -3.53 -28.74
C ALA A 71 -4.24 -3.12 -28.23
N ARG A 72 -4.85 -3.89 -27.32
CA ARG A 72 -6.13 -3.56 -26.67
C ARG A 72 -5.95 -2.62 -25.47
N LEU A 73 -4.91 -2.83 -24.67
CA LEU A 73 -4.70 -2.10 -23.41
C LEU A 73 -4.02 -0.73 -23.58
N GLN A 74 -2.96 -0.63 -24.39
CA GLN A 74 -2.16 0.59 -24.49
C GLN A 74 -2.92 1.81 -25.05
N PRO A 75 -3.92 1.68 -25.95
CA PRO A 75 -4.78 2.81 -26.30
C PRO A 75 -5.49 3.41 -25.08
N VAL A 76 -6.00 2.55 -24.19
CA VAL A 76 -6.65 2.98 -22.93
C VAL A 76 -5.64 3.67 -22.02
N VAL A 77 -4.42 3.13 -21.89
CA VAL A 77 -3.34 3.78 -21.10
C VAL A 77 -3.02 5.18 -21.65
N ARG A 78 -2.91 5.33 -22.98
CA ARG A 78 -2.69 6.63 -23.62
C ARG A 78 -3.86 7.60 -23.41
N GLU A 79 -5.08 7.10 -23.55
CA GLU A 79 -6.29 7.92 -23.42
C GLU A 79 -6.50 8.38 -21.97
N THR A 80 -6.26 7.51 -20.99
CA THR A 80 -6.38 7.85 -19.57
C THR A 80 -5.18 8.65 -19.05
N GLY A 81 -4.03 8.57 -19.72
CA GLY A 81 -2.82 9.27 -19.33
C GLY A 81 -2.21 8.75 -18.02
N ILE A 82 -2.45 7.49 -17.68
CA ILE A 82 -1.90 6.84 -16.49
C ILE A 82 -0.40 6.63 -16.67
N LYS A 83 0.38 7.01 -15.66
CA LYS A 83 1.84 6.98 -15.66
C LYS A 83 2.40 7.01 -14.24
N THR A 84 3.70 6.85 -14.10
CA THR A 84 4.39 6.76 -12.81
C THR A 84 4.20 8.01 -11.91
N GLU A 85 3.85 9.17 -12.45
CA GLU A 85 3.59 10.36 -11.62
C GLU A 85 2.17 10.44 -11.03
N ASN A 86 1.20 9.70 -11.57
CA ASN A 86 -0.22 9.84 -11.18
C ASN A 86 -0.91 8.51 -10.80
N TRP A 87 -0.23 7.37 -10.91
CA TRP A 87 -0.80 6.07 -10.55
C TRP A 87 -1.17 5.96 -9.05
N SER A 88 -0.56 6.75 -8.18
CA SER A 88 -0.84 6.76 -6.73
C SER A 88 -2.12 7.52 -6.37
N ASN A 89 -2.76 8.19 -7.34
CA ASN A 89 -4.02 8.91 -7.13
C ASN A 89 -5.11 7.97 -6.60
N GLY A 90 -5.70 8.33 -5.46
CA GLY A 90 -6.72 7.51 -4.82
C GLY A 90 -6.22 6.15 -4.30
N LEU A 91 -4.91 5.87 -4.30
CA LEU A 91 -4.38 4.61 -3.79
C LEU A 91 -4.42 4.57 -2.25
N TYR A 92 -3.83 5.60 -1.64
CA TYR A 92 -3.80 5.76 -0.19
C TYR A 92 -5.02 6.51 0.29
N THR A 93 -5.80 5.84 1.14
CA THR A 93 -7.06 6.39 1.66
C THR A 93 -7.28 5.96 3.09
N MET A 94 -8.04 6.77 3.82
CA MET A 94 -8.50 6.43 5.16
C MET A 94 -9.94 6.91 5.36
N MET A 95 -10.59 6.39 6.40
CA MET A 95 -11.88 6.91 6.86
C MET A 95 -11.77 7.24 8.34
N ASP A 96 -12.31 8.38 8.75
CA ASP A 96 -12.36 8.75 10.15
C ASP A 96 -13.60 8.18 10.87
N VAL A 97 -13.63 8.33 12.19
CA VAL A 97 -14.73 7.82 13.02
C VAL A 97 -16.08 8.49 12.75
N ASP A 98 -16.07 9.68 12.14
CA ASP A 98 -17.26 10.44 11.78
C ASP A 98 -17.79 10.04 10.38
N GLY A 99 -17.12 9.10 9.70
CA GLY A 99 -17.54 8.54 8.42
C GLY A 99 -17.05 9.31 7.20
N PHE A 100 -16.10 10.24 7.36
CA PHE A 100 -15.51 10.95 6.23
C PHE A 100 -14.34 10.18 5.63
N TYR A 101 -14.35 10.05 4.30
CA TYR A 101 -13.34 9.36 3.51
C TYR A 101 -12.33 10.36 2.96
N TYR A 102 -11.04 10.06 3.09
CA TYR A 102 -9.94 10.95 2.74
C TYR A 102 -9.00 10.33 1.70
N PRO A 103 -9.27 10.53 0.40
CA PRO A 103 -8.33 10.20 -0.66
C PRO A 103 -7.47 11.40 -1.07
N GLY A 104 -6.31 11.12 -1.66
CA GLY A 104 -5.43 12.13 -2.24
C GLY A 104 -5.31 12.01 -3.76
N TYR A 105 -5.26 13.15 -4.45
CA TYR A 105 -5.13 13.26 -5.90
C TYR A 105 -4.19 14.41 -6.27
N GLY A 106 -3.14 14.14 -7.06
CA GLY A 106 -2.09 15.13 -7.28
C GLY A 106 -1.48 15.56 -5.94
N THR A 107 -1.59 16.83 -5.56
CA THR A 107 -1.17 17.35 -4.24
C THR A 107 -2.33 17.70 -3.31
N GLU A 108 -3.55 17.34 -3.71
CA GLU A 108 -4.78 17.67 -3.01
C GLU A 108 -5.23 16.53 -2.08
N LEU A 109 -5.56 16.89 -0.83
CA LEU A 109 -6.30 16.03 0.08
C LEU A 109 -7.80 16.35 -0.09
N ILE A 110 -8.60 15.33 -0.35
CA ILE A 110 -10.05 15.47 -0.55
C ILE A 110 -10.76 14.87 0.67
N LYS A 111 -11.87 15.48 1.08
CA LYS A 111 -12.77 14.98 2.11
C LYS A 111 -14.12 14.67 1.49
N VAL A 112 -14.48 13.39 1.47
CA VAL A 112 -15.74 12.88 0.91
C VAL A 112 -16.64 12.42 2.06
N GLY A 113 -17.93 12.72 1.98
CA GLY A 113 -18.91 12.32 2.97
C GLY A 113 -20.27 12.02 2.36
N ASP A 114 -21.15 11.42 3.16
CA ASP A 114 -22.55 11.28 2.78
C ASP A 114 -23.27 12.62 2.84
N ILE A 115 -24.14 12.88 1.86
CA ILE A 115 -25.09 14.00 1.92
C ILE A 115 -26.07 13.82 3.10
N SER A 116 -26.46 12.58 3.38
CA SER A 116 -27.30 12.16 4.52
C SER A 116 -26.51 11.18 5.41
N PRO A 117 -25.84 11.66 6.48
CA PRO A 117 -24.83 10.90 7.23
C PRO A 117 -25.25 9.53 7.78
N ASP A 118 -26.52 9.34 8.10
CA ASP A 118 -27.04 8.10 8.69
C ASP A 118 -27.77 7.20 7.69
N ASP A 119 -27.80 7.58 6.40
CA ASP A 119 -28.46 6.81 5.35
C ASP A 119 -27.43 6.00 4.52
N PRO A 120 -27.43 4.66 4.61
CA PRO A 120 -26.53 3.83 3.81
C PRO A 120 -26.77 3.98 2.30
N ALA A 121 -27.96 4.41 1.87
CA ALA A 121 -28.29 4.70 0.48
C ALA A 121 -27.98 6.15 0.06
N SER A 122 -27.43 6.97 0.96
CA SER A 122 -27.07 8.36 0.65
C SER A 122 -26.07 8.41 -0.51
N GLU A 123 -26.32 9.36 -1.41
CA GLU A 123 -25.29 9.89 -2.31
C GLU A 123 -24.12 10.47 -1.51
N ILE A 124 -22.94 10.48 -2.14
CA ILE A 124 -21.71 11.04 -1.57
C ILE A 124 -21.34 12.34 -2.28
N GLU A 125 -20.66 13.24 -1.57
CA GLU A 125 -20.17 14.51 -2.11
C GLU A 125 -18.76 14.84 -1.62
N ILE A 126 -18.05 15.70 -2.37
CA ILE A 126 -16.83 16.35 -1.89
C ILE A 126 -17.24 17.45 -0.93
N VAL A 127 -17.01 17.21 0.37
CA VAL A 127 -17.36 18.13 1.45
C VAL A 127 -16.30 19.23 1.61
N ASN A 128 -15.03 18.89 1.36
CA ASN A 128 -13.92 19.83 1.37
C ASN A 128 -12.74 19.30 0.57
N SER A 129 -11.84 20.17 0.14
CA SER A 129 -10.56 19.80 -0.46
C SER A 129 -9.50 20.87 -0.22
N ARG A 130 -8.23 20.49 -0.21
CA ARG A 130 -7.11 21.41 0.01
C ARG A 130 -5.83 20.94 -0.71
N ASP A 131 -5.29 21.79 -1.59
CA ASP A 131 -3.97 21.59 -2.20
C ASP A 131 -2.88 21.88 -1.16
N LEU A 132 -2.33 20.81 -0.57
CA LEU A 132 -1.36 20.91 0.53
C LEU A 132 -0.02 21.49 0.08
N ARG A 133 0.30 21.45 -1.21
CA ARG A 133 1.50 22.10 -1.75
C ARG A 133 1.45 23.61 -1.50
N LEU A 134 0.28 24.24 -1.62
CA LEU A 134 0.14 25.70 -1.44
C LEU A 134 0.36 26.15 0.00
N ASP A 135 0.32 25.21 0.96
CA ASP A 135 0.63 25.45 2.37
C ASP A 135 2.13 25.36 2.68
N ALA A 136 2.95 24.89 1.73
CA ALA A 136 4.40 24.82 1.89
C ALA A 136 5.06 26.16 1.55
N PRO A 137 6.25 26.45 2.13
CA PRO A 137 7.08 27.57 1.69
C PRO A 137 7.34 27.53 0.18
N GLU A 138 7.37 28.70 -0.47
CA GLU A 138 7.45 28.82 -1.94
C GLU A 138 8.62 28.02 -2.56
N ASP A 139 9.77 27.97 -1.90
CA ASP A 139 10.97 27.25 -2.33
C ASP A 139 10.85 25.72 -2.27
N LEU A 140 9.82 25.21 -1.60
CA LEU A 140 9.53 23.79 -1.42
C LEU A 140 8.33 23.32 -2.24
N GLN A 141 7.50 24.24 -2.75
CA GLN A 141 6.30 23.88 -3.51
C GLN A 141 6.62 23.08 -4.78
N GLU A 142 7.73 23.39 -5.45
CA GLU A 142 8.17 22.66 -6.65
C GLU A 142 8.64 21.22 -6.35
N GLN A 143 9.04 20.95 -5.10
CA GLN A 143 9.47 19.61 -4.67
C GLN A 143 8.27 18.72 -4.34
N ILE A 144 7.18 19.32 -3.87
CA ILE A 144 5.91 18.66 -3.57
C ILE A 144 5.14 18.44 -4.86
N SER A 145 5.45 17.33 -5.53
CA SER A 145 4.86 16.97 -6.82
C SER A 145 3.61 16.10 -6.73
N ARG A 146 3.48 15.29 -5.67
CA ARG A 146 2.36 14.36 -5.49
C ARG A 146 2.16 13.88 -4.05
N PHE A 147 0.94 13.42 -3.79
CA PHE A 147 0.47 12.70 -2.62
C PHE A 147 0.83 11.22 -2.72
N LEU A 148 1.30 10.64 -1.61
CA LEU A 148 1.86 9.27 -1.58
C LEU A 148 1.43 8.44 -0.36
N GLY A 149 0.76 9.03 0.63
CA GLY A 149 0.37 8.31 1.82
C GLY A 149 -0.54 9.12 2.71
N VAL A 150 -1.44 8.44 3.42
CA VAL A 150 -2.28 9.05 4.46
C VAL A 150 -2.39 8.13 5.66
N ASN A 151 -2.35 8.72 6.85
CA ASN A 151 -2.54 8.06 8.13
C ASN A 151 -3.18 9.06 9.12
N MET A 152 -3.38 8.67 10.37
CA MET A 152 -3.96 9.54 11.39
C MET A 152 -3.21 9.42 12.71
N THR A 153 -2.83 10.57 13.27
CA THR A 153 -2.26 10.64 14.61
C THR A 153 -3.29 10.23 15.66
N TYR A 154 -2.82 9.82 16.84
CA TYR A 154 -3.69 9.37 17.93
C TYR A 154 -4.56 10.50 18.52
N ASP A 155 -4.19 11.77 18.34
CA ASP A 155 -5.01 12.94 18.67
C ASP A 155 -5.94 13.37 17.51
N GLY A 156 -6.04 12.56 16.46
CA GLY A 156 -7.05 12.70 15.40
C GLY A 156 -6.71 13.70 14.30
N LYS A 157 -5.42 13.95 14.05
CA LYS A 157 -4.95 14.75 12.91
C LYS A 157 -4.58 13.84 11.74
N ILE A 158 -4.79 14.31 10.52
CA ILE A 158 -4.45 13.56 9.31
C ILE A 158 -2.97 13.77 9.01
N VAL A 159 -2.20 12.69 8.91
CA VAL A 159 -0.81 12.72 8.45
C VAL A 159 -0.79 12.43 6.97
N VAL A 160 -0.11 13.25 6.18
CA VAL A 160 0.02 13.07 4.73
C VAL A 160 1.48 12.99 4.34
N ALA A 161 1.84 11.94 3.61
CA ALA A 161 3.14 11.79 2.98
C ALA A 161 3.10 12.36 1.56
N MET A 162 4.05 13.23 1.23
CA MET A 162 4.16 13.85 -0.09
C MET A 162 5.61 13.79 -0.54
N ALA A 163 5.85 13.87 -1.85
CA ALA A 163 7.20 13.96 -2.39
C ALA A 163 7.96 15.13 -1.72
N GLY A 164 8.95 14.81 -0.89
CA GLY A 164 9.81 15.79 -0.19
C GLY A 164 9.26 16.39 1.11
N ALA A 165 8.08 16.00 1.61
CA ALA A 165 7.53 16.54 2.85
C ALA A 165 6.53 15.62 3.56
N ILE A 166 6.36 15.85 4.86
CA ILE A 166 5.26 15.31 5.67
C ILE A 166 4.36 16.46 6.09
N ALA A 167 3.05 16.29 5.97
CA ALA A 167 2.07 17.24 6.47
C ALA A 167 1.22 16.65 7.60
N ILE A 168 0.78 17.52 8.50
CA ILE A 168 -0.28 17.25 9.48
C ILE A 168 -1.41 18.24 9.24
N VAL A 169 -2.62 17.72 9.10
CA VAL A 169 -3.82 18.45 8.67
C VAL A 169 -4.96 18.19 9.66
N ASP A 170 -5.66 19.25 10.05
CA ASP A 170 -6.90 19.09 10.81
C ASP A 170 -7.97 18.38 9.96
N ARG A 171 -8.89 17.61 10.59
CA ARG A 171 -9.93 16.85 9.85
C ARG A 171 -10.92 17.72 9.08
N ASP A 172 -11.03 19.00 9.44
CA ASP A 172 -11.79 20.02 8.71
C ASP A 172 -10.93 20.80 7.70
N MET A 173 -9.64 20.46 7.59
CA MET A 173 -8.62 21.10 6.77
C MET A 173 -8.40 22.57 7.11
N SER A 174 -8.72 23.03 8.33
CA SER A 174 -8.55 24.44 8.71
C SER A 174 -7.07 24.82 8.91
N ASN A 175 -6.29 23.93 9.53
CA ASN A 175 -4.86 24.11 9.75
C ASN A 175 -4.03 23.02 9.08
N VAL A 176 -2.87 23.44 8.57
CA VAL A 176 -1.88 22.57 7.95
C VAL A 176 -0.51 22.91 8.53
N LYS A 177 0.24 21.88 8.89
CA LYS A 177 1.65 21.94 9.29
C LYS A 177 2.45 21.11 8.30
N ILE A 178 3.56 21.64 7.81
CA ILE A 178 4.42 20.95 6.84
C ILE A 178 5.84 20.91 7.37
N ALA A 179 6.38 19.70 7.44
CA ALA A 179 7.77 19.42 7.69
C ALA A 179 8.45 19.03 6.36
N PRO A 180 9.27 19.91 5.77
CA PRO A 180 10.05 19.55 4.60
C PRO A 180 11.19 18.59 4.93
N ILE A 181 11.52 17.73 3.97
CA ILE A 181 12.64 16.80 4.04
C ILE A 181 13.58 17.10 2.84
N PRO A 182 14.34 18.20 2.90
CA PRO A 182 15.10 18.68 1.76
C PRO A 182 16.21 17.71 1.35
N GLY A 183 16.33 17.49 0.04
CA GLY A 183 17.36 16.61 -0.53
C GLY A 183 17.04 15.12 -0.45
N GLU A 184 15.82 14.77 -0.06
CA GLU A 184 15.34 13.39 0.02
C GLU A 184 13.95 13.27 -0.62
N ILE A 185 13.66 12.10 -1.16
CA ILE A 185 12.42 11.79 -1.85
C ILE A 185 11.65 10.78 -1.00
N VAL A 186 10.45 11.16 -0.59
CA VAL A 186 9.44 10.23 -0.08
C VAL A 186 8.69 9.70 -1.29
N ASP A 187 8.69 8.38 -1.49
CA ASP A 187 8.00 7.74 -2.63
C ASP A 187 6.83 6.85 -2.20
N ASN A 188 6.61 6.65 -0.88
CA ASN A 188 5.53 5.77 -0.41
C ASN A 188 4.90 6.21 0.94
N GLY A 189 4.05 5.34 1.52
CA GLY A 189 3.28 5.57 2.73
C GLY A 189 4.09 5.74 4.03
N VAL A 190 3.34 6.01 5.12
CA VAL A 190 3.87 6.29 6.46
C VAL A 190 3.16 5.49 7.53
N SER A 191 3.87 5.23 8.63
CA SER A 191 3.31 4.68 9.86
C SER A 191 3.37 5.70 10.99
N VAL A 192 2.49 5.54 11.97
CA VAL A 192 2.39 6.43 13.13
C VAL A 192 2.24 5.63 14.43
N ASP A 193 2.79 6.15 15.52
CA ASP A 193 2.65 5.55 16.86
C ASP A 193 1.92 6.47 17.86
N GLU A 194 1.60 5.91 19.02
CA GLU A 194 0.85 6.56 20.09
C GLU A 194 1.60 7.71 20.77
N LYS A 195 2.91 7.81 20.56
CA LYS A 195 3.79 8.85 21.11
C LYS A 195 4.02 10.00 20.12
N GLY A 196 3.32 9.99 18.98
CA GLY A 196 3.46 11.00 17.93
C GLY A 196 4.60 10.72 16.96
N GLY A 197 5.25 9.56 17.03
CA GLY A 197 6.24 9.15 16.04
C GLY A 197 5.60 8.98 14.66
N ILE A 198 6.24 9.55 13.64
CA ILE A 198 5.85 9.43 12.23
C ILE A 198 7.03 8.80 11.49
N TYR A 199 6.80 7.63 10.93
CA TYR A 199 7.82 6.79 10.33
C TYR A 199 7.71 6.84 8.82
N VAL A 200 8.80 7.23 8.15
CA VAL A 200 8.85 7.38 6.70
C VAL A 200 10.17 6.85 6.15
N VAL A 201 10.10 6.12 5.03
CA VAL A 201 11.28 5.77 4.23
C VAL A 201 11.42 6.80 3.12
N THR A 202 12.62 7.35 3.00
CA THR A 202 13.04 8.15 1.85
C THR A 202 13.96 7.33 0.96
N ASP A 203 14.37 7.90 -0.18
CA ASP A 203 15.42 7.35 -1.06
C ASP A 203 16.76 7.09 -0.35
N GLN A 204 16.97 7.64 0.85
CA GLN A 204 18.25 7.56 1.57
C GLN A 204 18.16 7.01 2.99
N TYR A 205 17.04 7.22 3.69
CA TYR A 205 16.94 6.93 5.13
C TYR A 205 15.60 6.31 5.52
N MET A 206 15.66 5.46 6.54
CA MET A 206 14.53 5.22 7.43
C MET A 206 14.50 6.36 8.46
N ARG A 207 13.37 7.08 8.58
CA ARG A 207 13.23 8.25 9.45
C ARG A 207 12.09 8.11 10.45
N LYS A 208 12.30 8.66 11.65
CA LYS A 208 11.25 9.03 12.60
C LYS A 208 11.21 10.55 12.71
N LEU A 209 10.06 11.15 12.40
CA LEU A 209 9.69 12.51 12.78
C LEU A 209 8.78 12.43 14.01
N VAL A 210 8.56 13.54 14.71
CA VAL A 210 7.73 13.57 15.92
C VAL A 210 6.68 14.67 15.86
N TRP A 211 5.41 14.28 15.94
CA TRP A 211 4.32 15.20 16.22
C TRP A 211 4.31 15.56 17.70
N THR A 212 4.52 16.84 18.00
CA THR A 212 4.57 17.37 19.37
C THR A 212 3.20 17.74 19.94
N GLY A 213 2.12 17.51 19.18
CA GLY A 213 0.78 18.06 19.45
C GLY A 213 0.56 19.47 18.87
N THR A 214 1.63 20.15 18.46
CA THR A 214 1.56 21.51 17.89
C THR A 214 2.36 21.70 16.60
N ASP A 215 3.45 20.97 16.44
CA ASP A 215 4.32 21.02 15.27
C ASP A 215 4.99 19.66 14.99
N ILE A 216 5.53 19.50 13.79
CA ILE A 216 6.28 18.31 13.36
C ILE A 216 7.78 18.59 13.56
N SER A 217 8.43 17.83 14.43
CA SER A 217 9.85 17.95 14.73
C SER A 217 10.71 16.91 13.98
N LEU A 218 11.87 17.37 13.51
CA LEU A 218 12.96 16.54 12.96
C LEU A 218 14.15 16.46 13.94
N GLU A 219 14.04 17.07 15.13
CA GLU A 219 15.14 17.20 16.08
C GLU A 219 15.28 15.97 16.98
N GLU A 220 16.52 15.52 17.19
CA GLU A 220 16.81 14.38 18.08
C GLU A 220 16.35 14.63 19.53
N ALA A 221 16.35 15.89 19.96
CA ALA A 221 15.88 16.29 21.29
C ALA A 221 14.39 15.97 21.53
N ASP A 222 13.59 15.93 20.47
CA ASP A 222 12.17 15.55 20.52
C ASP A 222 11.97 14.05 20.25
N GLY A 223 13.05 13.29 20.05
CA GLY A 223 13.02 11.86 19.78
C GLY A 223 12.98 11.49 18.29
N ALA A 224 13.14 12.46 17.38
CA ALA A 224 13.30 12.20 15.96
C ALA A 224 14.66 11.53 15.68
N TRP A 225 14.75 10.76 14.60
CA TRP A 225 16.02 10.15 14.18
C TRP A 225 15.96 9.75 12.70
N LYS A 226 17.14 9.47 12.12
CA LYS A 226 17.24 8.85 10.80
C LYS A 226 18.40 7.86 10.73
N GLU A 227 18.21 6.75 10.04
CA GLU A 227 19.23 5.72 9.83
C GLU A 227 19.29 5.35 8.34
N PRO A 228 20.48 5.34 7.72
CA PRO A 228 20.62 4.89 6.33
C PRO A 228 20.38 3.39 6.22
N TYR A 229 19.89 2.96 5.06
CA TYR A 229 19.72 1.54 4.71
C TYR A 229 20.41 1.25 3.38
N ASP A 230 20.59 -0.03 3.07
CA ASP A 230 21.22 -0.44 1.82
C ASP A 230 20.25 -0.30 0.65
N TRP A 231 20.69 0.34 -0.43
CA TRP A 231 19.88 0.47 -1.63
C TRP A 231 20.75 0.48 -2.89
N VAL A 232 20.18 -0.04 -3.97
CA VAL A 232 20.74 0.00 -5.31
C VAL A 232 19.62 0.40 -6.25
N LYS A 233 19.82 1.48 -7.03
CA LYS A 233 18.87 1.87 -8.06
C LYS A 233 18.78 0.76 -9.11
N LYS A 234 17.57 0.23 -9.32
CA LYS A 234 17.27 -0.81 -10.30
C LYS A 234 16.41 -0.22 -11.42
N GLU A 235 16.60 -0.74 -12.63
CA GLU A 235 15.79 -0.33 -13.77
C GLU A 235 14.33 -0.76 -13.56
N GLY A 236 13.38 0.10 -13.93
CA GLY A 236 11.95 -0.16 -13.71
C GLY A 236 11.48 -0.05 -12.26
N SER A 237 12.32 0.46 -11.33
CA SER A 237 11.88 0.70 -9.94
C SER A 237 10.81 1.79 -9.86
N LEU A 238 9.73 1.53 -9.12
CA LEU A 238 8.68 2.53 -8.82
C LEU A 238 9.15 3.63 -7.86
N SER A 239 10.13 3.31 -7.00
CA SER A 239 10.67 4.21 -5.98
C SER A 239 12.17 4.47 -6.21
N ASN A 240 12.64 5.64 -5.74
CA ASN A 240 14.05 6.03 -5.84
C ASN A 240 14.94 5.35 -4.78
N GLY A 241 14.35 4.87 -3.69
CA GLY A 241 14.94 3.93 -2.74
C GLY A 241 14.02 2.72 -2.52
N SER A 242 13.97 2.17 -1.30
CA SER A 242 13.20 0.94 -1.08
C SER A 242 11.70 1.10 -1.24
N GLY A 243 11.19 2.32 -1.09
CA GLY A 243 9.75 2.57 -1.19
C GLY A 243 8.94 1.75 -0.20
N THR A 244 9.53 1.28 0.90
CA THR A 244 8.78 0.48 1.87
C THR A 244 7.92 1.39 2.73
N THR A 245 6.63 1.08 2.86
CA THR A 245 5.82 1.65 3.95
C THR A 245 6.34 1.06 5.26
N PRO A 246 6.91 1.88 6.17
CA PRO A 246 7.55 1.36 7.38
C PRO A 246 6.54 0.64 8.24
N THR A 247 6.87 -0.54 8.76
CA THR A 247 5.92 -1.35 9.53
C THR A 247 6.34 -1.42 10.99
N LEU A 248 5.43 -1.09 11.90
CA LEU A 248 5.71 -1.08 13.34
C LEU A 248 5.46 -2.45 13.96
N LEU A 249 6.37 -2.90 14.82
CA LEU A 249 6.26 -4.14 15.59
C LEU A 249 6.54 -3.85 17.07
N GLY A 250 5.88 -4.59 17.96
CA GLY A 250 6.07 -4.52 19.41
C GLY A 250 5.27 -3.39 20.06
N PHE A 251 4.02 -3.65 20.45
CA PHE A 251 3.16 -2.67 21.12
C PHE A 251 2.95 -2.97 22.60
N GLY A 252 3.26 -4.18 23.08
CA GLY A 252 3.23 -4.56 24.50
C GLY A 252 4.30 -3.87 25.34
N GLU A 253 4.05 -3.65 26.64
CA GLU A 253 4.94 -2.85 27.51
C GLU A 253 6.38 -3.37 27.57
N GLU A 254 6.55 -4.70 27.56
CA GLU A 254 7.85 -5.39 27.64
C GLU A 254 8.38 -5.83 26.25
N GLU A 255 7.69 -5.49 25.17
CA GLU A 255 8.09 -5.86 23.81
C GLU A 255 9.08 -4.84 23.23
N ASP A 256 10.04 -5.33 22.45
CA ASP A 256 10.94 -4.49 21.68
C ASP A 256 10.17 -3.60 20.70
N LYS A 257 10.46 -2.30 20.75
CA LYS A 257 9.79 -1.33 19.88
C LYS A 257 10.57 -1.23 18.58
N LEU A 258 10.01 -1.76 17.49
CA LEU A 258 10.69 -1.86 16.21
C LEU A 258 9.93 -1.16 15.10
N VAL A 259 10.70 -0.71 14.11
CA VAL A 259 10.20 -0.36 12.78
C VAL A 259 10.97 -1.16 11.73
N ILE A 260 10.23 -1.76 10.81
CA ILE A 260 10.71 -2.75 9.87
C ILE A 260 10.53 -2.25 8.44
N ILE A 261 11.55 -2.46 7.61
CA ILE A 261 11.50 -2.21 6.18
C ILE A 261 12.05 -3.41 5.40
N ALA A 262 11.70 -3.47 4.11
CA ALA A 262 12.58 -4.09 3.13
C ALA A 262 13.60 -3.05 2.70
N ASP A 263 14.87 -3.42 2.65
CA ASP A 263 15.85 -2.59 1.98
C ASP A 263 15.76 -2.76 0.45
N GLN A 264 16.55 -2.02 -0.32
CA GLN A 264 16.66 -2.21 -1.77
C GLN A 264 18.05 -2.74 -2.13
N GLY A 265 18.64 -3.53 -1.24
CA GLY A 265 19.98 -4.06 -1.38
C GLY A 265 20.12 -5.12 -2.48
N ASP A 266 21.35 -5.63 -2.60
CA ASP A 266 21.67 -6.83 -3.36
C ASP A 266 22.64 -7.70 -2.54
N PRO A 267 22.15 -8.77 -1.86
CA PRO A 267 20.75 -9.23 -1.83
C PRO A 267 19.82 -8.29 -1.04
N VAL A 268 18.52 -8.41 -1.29
CA VAL A 268 17.46 -7.72 -0.53
C VAL A 268 17.34 -8.30 0.89
N LYS A 269 17.14 -7.44 1.88
CA LYS A 269 17.04 -7.81 3.29
C LYS A 269 15.79 -7.24 3.95
N ALA A 270 15.26 -7.97 4.92
CA ALA A 270 14.43 -7.39 5.96
C ALA A 270 15.34 -6.69 6.99
N VAL A 271 15.01 -5.47 7.37
CA VAL A 271 15.80 -4.67 8.31
C VAL A 271 14.88 -4.12 9.40
N ALA A 272 15.23 -4.37 10.66
CA ALA A 272 14.57 -3.78 11.83
C ALA A 272 15.43 -2.67 12.42
N PHE A 273 14.79 -1.60 12.88
CA PHE A 273 15.40 -0.51 13.62
C PHE A 273 14.71 -0.33 14.96
N TRP A 274 15.47 0.00 16.00
CA TRP A 274 14.93 0.41 17.29
C TRP A 274 14.11 1.70 17.13
N ARG A 275 12.81 1.58 17.38
CA ARG A 275 11.82 2.65 17.24
C ARG A 275 12.01 3.75 18.29
N ASP A 276 12.27 3.31 19.52
CA ASP A 276 12.41 4.13 20.73
C ASP A 276 13.89 4.26 21.11
N GLU A 277 14.23 4.26 22.40
CA GLU A 277 15.63 4.24 22.85
C GLU A 277 16.32 2.94 22.40
N ILE A 278 17.61 3.03 22.06
CA ILE A 278 18.42 1.85 21.74
C ILE A 278 18.74 1.15 23.06
N PRO A 279 18.43 -0.15 23.23
CA PRO A 279 18.78 -0.88 24.45
C PRO A 279 20.29 -0.77 24.77
N GLU A 280 20.64 -0.60 26.04
CA GLU A 280 22.04 -0.39 26.46
C GLU A 280 22.97 -1.56 26.08
N ASP A 281 22.43 -2.77 26.00
CA ASP A 281 23.12 -3.99 25.63
C ASP A 281 23.00 -4.32 24.13
N ALA A 282 22.34 -3.48 23.33
CA ALA A 282 22.17 -3.67 21.90
C ALA A 282 23.54 -3.71 21.20
N LYS A 283 23.78 -4.80 20.48
CA LYS A 283 25.01 -4.97 19.70
C LYS A 283 24.82 -4.35 18.32
N LYS A 284 25.87 -3.69 17.83
CA LYS A 284 25.89 -3.20 16.45
C LYS A 284 25.84 -4.39 15.48
N VAL A 285 24.83 -4.43 14.63
CA VAL A 285 24.67 -5.41 13.55
C VAL A 285 25.83 -5.27 12.54
N GLU A 286 26.34 -6.39 12.03
CA GLU A 286 27.38 -6.39 11.01
C GLU A 286 26.94 -5.61 9.76
N GLY A 287 27.80 -4.73 9.24
CA GLY A 287 27.49 -3.89 8.08
C GLY A 287 26.65 -2.64 8.38
N ALA A 288 25.89 -2.61 9.48
CA ALA A 288 25.08 -1.45 9.86
C ALA A 288 25.94 -0.20 10.12
N LYS A 289 25.37 0.99 9.94
CA LYS A 289 26.10 2.25 10.20
C LYS A 289 26.12 2.56 11.69
N THR A 290 24.99 2.46 12.38
CA THR A 290 24.89 2.70 13.83
C THR A 290 24.31 1.49 14.58
N GLN A 291 24.13 1.62 15.90
CA GLN A 291 23.40 0.63 16.72
C GLN A 291 21.87 0.75 16.58
N ARG A 292 21.36 1.71 15.80
CA ARG A 292 19.92 1.89 15.53
C ARG A 292 19.33 0.69 14.80
N THR A 293 20.10 0.07 13.89
CA THR A 293 19.73 -1.19 13.25
C THR A 293 19.73 -2.31 14.30
N ALA A 294 18.54 -2.82 14.58
CA ALA A 294 18.31 -3.89 15.55
C ALA A 294 18.66 -5.27 14.96
N ALA A 295 18.26 -5.52 13.72
CA ALA A 295 18.62 -6.72 12.97
C ALA A 295 18.56 -6.48 11.46
N SER A 296 19.26 -7.32 10.71
CA SER A 296 19.13 -7.41 9.26
C SER A 296 19.29 -8.86 8.83
N ILE A 297 18.39 -9.34 7.98
CA ILE A 297 18.40 -10.72 7.47
C ILE A 297 18.10 -10.71 5.97
N PRO A 298 18.95 -11.33 5.11
CA PRO A 298 18.64 -11.48 3.69
C PRO A 298 17.45 -12.41 3.51
N LEU A 299 16.64 -12.12 2.49
CA LEU A 299 15.53 -13.00 2.12
C LEU A 299 16.06 -14.27 1.46
N SER A 300 15.37 -15.38 1.68
CA SER A 300 15.80 -16.69 1.18
C SER A 300 15.44 -16.94 -0.29
N PHE A 301 14.59 -16.10 -0.89
CA PHE A 301 14.11 -16.22 -2.27
C PHE A 301 14.71 -15.10 -3.15
N PRO A 302 14.92 -15.35 -4.46
CA PRO A 302 15.46 -14.34 -5.36
C PRO A 302 14.43 -13.24 -5.59
N VAL A 303 14.81 -11.99 -5.35
CA VAL A 303 13.96 -10.81 -5.61
C VAL A 303 14.79 -9.56 -5.85
N ALA A 304 14.36 -8.73 -6.79
CA ALA A 304 15.00 -7.45 -7.11
C ALA A 304 14.42 -6.24 -6.36
N THR A 305 13.20 -6.27 -5.81
CA THR A 305 12.60 -5.10 -5.14
C THR A 305 12.53 -3.86 -6.04
N THR A 306 11.94 -4.03 -7.23
CA THR A 306 11.60 -2.92 -8.14
C THR A 306 10.23 -2.31 -7.83
N ILE A 307 9.46 -2.96 -6.97
CA ILE A 307 8.16 -2.49 -6.49
C ILE A 307 8.28 -2.16 -5.01
N GLU A 308 7.53 -1.17 -4.56
CA GLU A 308 7.33 -0.81 -3.15
C GLU A 308 6.81 -1.99 -2.30
N TRP A 309 7.20 -2.03 -1.01
CA TRP A 309 6.82 -3.08 -0.06
C TRP A 309 5.97 -2.54 1.08
N SER A 310 5.16 -3.41 1.66
CA SER A 310 4.55 -3.20 2.97
C SER A 310 4.63 -4.53 3.72
N PRO A 311 5.63 -4.71 4.60
CA PRO A 311 5.73 -5.88 5.45
C PRO A 311 4.43 -6.11 6.23
N HIS A 312 3.99 -7.36 6.36
CA HIS A 312 2.79 -7.68 7.13
C HIS A 312 3.21 -8.18 8.50
N VAL A 313 2.59 -7.68 9.58
CA VAL A 313 2.94 -8.08 10.95
C VAL A 313 1.73 -8.60 11.70
N PHE A 314 1.95 -9.59 12.56
CA PHE A 314 0.98 -10.07 13.54
C PHE A 314 1.72 -10.79 14.68
N GLY A 315 1.41 -10.42 15.92
CA GLY A 315 2.17 -10.89 17.09
C GLY A 315 3.63 -10.42 17.02
N ASN A 316 4.57 -11.37 17.14
CA ASN A 316 5.99 -11.14 16.87
C ASN A 316 6.40 -11.51 15.44
N GLY A 317 5.45 -11.92 14.59
CA GLY A 317 5.69 -12.35 13.23
C GLY A 317 5.71 -11.20 12.24
N MET A 318 6.52 -11.33 11.19
CA MET A 318 6.46 -10.49 10.00
C MET A 318 6.53 -11.35 8.72
N MET A 319 5.87 -10.93 7.65
CA MET A 319 5.94 -11.60 6.34
C MET A 319 6.33 -10.62 5.25
N MET A 320 7.29 -11.08 4.43
CA MET A 320 7.71 -10.46 3.19
C MET A 320 7.28 -11.34 2.02
N PHE A 321 7.01 -10.74 0.87
CA PHE A 321 6.74 -11.47 -0.37
C PHE A 321 7.34 -10.70 -1.54
N ALA A 322 7.61 -11.42 -2.63
CA ALA A 322 8.26 -10.86 -3.79
C ALA A 322 7.43 -9.71 -4.38
N SER A 323 8.02 -8.51 -4.37
CA SER A 323 7.49 -7.32 -5.04
C SER A 323 8.54 -6.87 -6.04
N GLU A 324 8.40 -7.33 -7.28
CA GLU A 324 9.23 -6.93 -8.41
C GLU A 324 8.44 -7.09 -9.70
N PHE A 325 8.83 -6.34 -10.73
CA PHE A 325 8.47 -6.58 -12.12
C PHE A 325 9.66 -7.24 -12.82
N PRO A 326 9.67 -8.57 -13.02
CA PRO A 326 10.83 -9.25 -13.62
C PRO A 326 11.10 -8.79 -15.06
N GLU A 327 10.04 -8.56 -15.85
CA GLU A 327 10.13 -8.12 -17.24
C GLU A 327 9.12 -6.98 -17.51
N PRO A 328 9.43 -5.73 -17.16
CA PRO A 328 8.51 -4.60 -17.31
C PRO A 328 8.17 -4.31 -18.77
N VAL A 329 6.95 -3.81 -19.01
CA VAL A 329 6.48 -3.31 -20.31
C VAL A 329 6.81 -1.83 -20.43
N TYR A 330 7.19 -1.40 -21.63
CA TYR A 330 7.42 0.00 -21.95
C TYR A 330 6.48 0.45 -23.06
N LEU A 331 6.00 1.69 -22.95
CA LEU A 331 5.13 2.36 -23.91
C LEU A 331 5.75 3.69 -24.29
N ASP A 332 6.02 3.88 -25.59
CA ASP A 332 6.62 5.12 -26.12
C ASP A 332 7.95 5.52 -25.43
N GLY A 333 8.70 4.54 -24.91
CA GLY A 333 9.99 4.72 -24.24
C GLY A 333 9.92 4.89 -22.72
N GLU A 334 8.71 4.94 -22.15
CA GLU A 334 8.47 5.11 -20.71
C GLU A 334 7.93 3.81 -20.09
N PHE A 335 8.13 3.64 -18.78
CA PHE A 335 7.61 2.47 -18.06
C PHE A 335 6.07 2.48 -18.02
N ASP A 336 5.45 1.39 -18.47
CA ASP A 336 3.99 1.21 -18.51
C ASP A 336 3.56 0.26 -17.38
N LEU A 337 3.18 0.84 -16.24
CA LEU A 337 2.75 0.10 -15.05
C LEU A 337 1.52 -0.78 -15.32
N VAL A 338 0.52 -0.26 -16.03
CA VAL A 338 -0.76 -0.96 -16.25
C VAL A 338 -0.53 -2.18 -17.14
N SER A 339 0.18 -2.00 -18.26
CA SER A 339 0.51 -3.13 -19.14
C SER A 339 1.43 -4.13 -18.47
N THR A 340 2.36 -3.67 -17.63
CA THR A 340 3.22 -4.57 -16.85
C THR A 340 2.40 -5.43 -15.90
N GLN A 341 1.48 -4.83 -15.14
CA GLN A 341 0.65 -5.58 -14.20
C GLN A 341 -0.27 -6.59 -14.88
N VAL A 342 -0.85 -6.23 -16.04
CA VAL A 342 -1.78 -7.11 -16.77
C VAL A 342 -1.05 -8.29 -17.44
N THR A 343 0.15 -8.07 -17.99
CA THR A 343 0.91 -9.12 -18.70
C THR A 343 1.65 -10.07 -17.74
N MET A 344 1.96 -9.62 -16.53
CA MET A 344 2.66 -10.39 -15.50
C MET A 344 1.87 -11.63 -15.07
N GLY A 345 2.49 -12.80 -15.20
CA GLY A 345 1.88 -14.11 -14.89
C GLY A 345 0.92 -14.62 -15.96
N LEU A 346 0.63 -13.81 -16.98
CA LEU A 346 -0.18 -14.17 -18.16
C LEU A 346 0.73 -14.47 -19.36
N THR A 347 1.48 -13.48 -19.84
CA THR A 347 2.43 -13.60 -20.95
C THR A 347 3.88 -13.38 -20.54
N ARG A 348 4.10 -12.76 -19.37
CA ARG A 348 5.42 -12.44 -18.82
C ARG A 348 5.66 -13.08 -17.45
N PRO A 349 6.91 -13.24 -17.01
CA PRO A 349 7.21 -13.76 -15.68
C PRO A 349 6.61 -12.88 -14.56
N ALA A 350 6.16 -13.53 -13.49
CA ALA A 350 5.60 -12.91 -12.30
C ALA A 350 6.52 -13.11 -11.08
N PRO A 351 6.44 -12.24 -10.05
CA PRO A 351 7.23 -12.36 -8.83
C PRO A 351 6.91 -13.65 -8.09
N ARG A 352 7.91 -14.22 -7.41
CA ARG A 352 7.84 -15.49 -6.70
C ARG A 352 8.63 -15.44 -5.40
N GLY A 353 8.04 -16.00 -4.35
CA GLY A 353 8.65 -16.08 -3.03
C GLY A 353 7.89 -15.29 -1.98
N ALA A 354 7.67 -15.92 -0.83
CA ALA A 354 7.22 -15.30 0.40
C ALA A 354 7.98 -15.93 1.57
N GLU A 355 8.28 -15.15 2.58
CA GLU A 355 9.00 -15.61 3.76
C GLU A 355 8.43 -14.93 4.99
N LYS A 356 8.07 -15.75 5.98
CA LYS A 356 7.65 -15.30 7.30
C LYS A 356 8.80 -15.46 8.28
N PHE A 357 9.04 -14.41 9.04
CA PHE A 357 9.98 -14.35 10.13
C PHE A 357 9.23 -14.16 11.45
N SER A 358 9.87 -14.50 12.56
CA SER A 358 9.50 -14.05 13.90
C SER A 358 10.65 -13.26 14.53
N TRP A 359 10.30 -12.30 15.36
CA TRP A 359 11.23 -11.62 16.24
C TRP A 359 11.39 -12.40 17.55
N ASP A 360 12.63 -12.73 17.91
CA ASP A 360 12.98 -13.33 19.20
C ASP A 360 13.30 -12.20 20.20
N TRP A 361 12.34 -11.91 21.08
CA TRP A 361 12.44 -10.84 22.09
C TRP A 361 13.58 -11.05 23.10
N GLU A 362 14.06 -12.27 23.32
CA GLU A 362 15.16 -12.52 24.26
C GLU A 362 16.53 -12.30 23.61
N LYS A 363 16.61 -12.53 22.30
CA LYS A 363 17.87 -12.47 21.56
C LYS A 363 18.03 -11.25 20.66
N ASN A 364 16.96 -10.49 20.48
CA ASN A 364 16.89 -9.34 19.58
C ASN A 364 17.27 -9.70 18.14
N GLU A 365 16.74 -10.80 17.62
CA GLU A 365 17.07 -11.32 16.29
C GLU A 365 15.84 -11.78 15.51
N PHE A 366 15.96 -11.74 14.18
CA PHE A 366 15.00 -12.39 13.29
C PHE A 366 15.26 -13.88 13.20
N LYS A 367 14.17 -14.65 13.17
CA LYS A 367 14.16 -16.07 12.87
C LYS A 367 13.26 -16.33 11.66
N SER A 368 13.81 -16.90 10.60
CA SER A 368 12.99 -17.41 9.49
C SER A 368 12.17 -18.61 9.98
N ASP A 369 10.86 -18.56 9.77
CA ASP A 369 9.92 -19.59 10.22
C ASP A 369 9.47 -20.50 9.08
N TRP A 370 9.04 -19.91 7.96
CA TRP A 370 8.64 -20.66 6.77
C TRP A 370 8.79 -19.81 5.50
N VAL A 371 8.96 -20.51 4.37
CA VAL A 371 9.17 -19.94 3.04
C VAL A 371 8.21 -20.61 2.07
N TYR A 372 7.68 -19.85 1.13
CA TYR A 372 6.83 -20.35 0.06
C TYR A 372 7.26 -19.79 -1.31
N ASP A 373 7.61 -20.67 -2.24
CA ASP A 373 8.08 -20.31 -3.59
C ASP A 373 7.43 -21.16 -4.70
N GLU A 374 6.36 -21.90 -4.41
CA GLU A 374 5.75 -22.80 -5.40
C GLU A 374 4.98 -22.07 -6.51
N LYS A 375 4.30 -20.96 -6.17
CA LYS A 375 3.49 -20.15 -7.10
C LYS A 375 4.00 -18.72 -7.22
N THR A 376 3.66 -18.10 -8.33
CA THR A 376 3.89 -16.67 -8.61
C THR A 376 2.68 -15.82 -8.20
N PHE A 377 2.91 -14.52 -7.99
CA PHE A 377 1.92 -13.61 -7.41
C PHE A 377 1.55 -12.45 -8.33
N THR A 378 0.36 -11.89 -8.14
CA THR A 378 -0.09 -10.68 -8.86
C THR A 378 0.54 -9.38 -8.33
N TRP A 379 1.48 -9.47 -7.38
CA TRP A 379 1.85 -8.40 -6.44
C TRP A 379 0.63 -8.00 -5.58
N THR A 380 0.59 -8.37 -4.29
CA THR A 380 -0.63 -8.20 -3.46
C THR A 380 -0.31 -8.03 -1.98
N LEU A 381 -0.89 -7.00 -1.36
CA LEU A 381 -0.89 -6.82 0.08
C LEU A 381 -1.88 -7.81 0.73
N SER A 382 -1.41 -8.58 1.71
CA SER A 382 -2.07 -9.77 2.21
C SER A 382 -2.23 -9.69 3.74
N PRO A 383 -3.27 -9.01 4.26
CA PRO A 383 -3.48 -8.88 5.69
C PRO A 383 -3.66 -10.24 6.37
N VAL A 384 -3.24 -10.33 7.63
CA VAL A 384 -3.41 -11.53 8.45
C VAL A 384 -4.83 -11.54 9.03
N SER A 385 -5.57 -12.63 8.82
CA SER A 385 -6.82 -12.90 9.55
C SER A 385 -6.47 -13.25 10.99
N VAL A 386 -6.67 -12.31 11.92
CA VAL A 386 -6.41 -12.52 13.36
C VAL A 386 -7.28 -13.64 13.93
N LYS A 387 -8.53 -13.73 13.48
CA LYS A 387 -9.50 -14.70 13.99
C LYS A 387 -9.09 -16.14 13.64
N ASP A 388 -8.64 -16.34 12.40
CA ASP A 388 -8.33 -17.66 11.88
C ASP A 388 -6.84 -17.99 11.95
N GLY A 389 -5.99 -17.00 12.19
CA GLY A 389 -4.54 -17.16 12.23
C GLY A 389 -3.94 -17.43 10.85
N THR A 390 -4.49 -16.84 9.77
CA THR A 390 -4.12 -17.18 8.39
C THR A 390 -3.75 -15.97 7.55
N ALA A 391 -2.85 -16.14 6.58
CA ALA A 391 -2.56 -15.16 5.52
C ALA A 391 -2.86 -15.74 4.13
N TYR A 392 -3.33 -14.91 3.20
CA TYR A 392 -3.71 -15.33 1.85
C TYR A 392 -2.95 -14.52 0.79
N LEU A 393 -2.22 -15.19 -0.09
CA LEU A 393 -1.45 -14.57 -1.18
C LEU A 393 -2.19 -14.75 -2.50
N ALA A 394 -2.40 -13.66 -3.26
CA ALA A 394 -3.02 -13.75 -4.58
C ALA A 394 -2.01 -14.21 -5.64
N THR A 395 -2.37 -15.30 -6.32
CA THR A 395 -1.50 -16.02 -7.24
C THR A 395 -1.93 -15.77 -8.67
N VAL A 396 -0.96 -15.74 -9.58
CA VAL A 396 -1.18 -15.79 -11.03
C VAL A 396 -0.08 -16.62 -11.67
N GLY A 397 -0.43 -17.50 -12.61
CA GLY A 397 0.53 -18.24 -13.41
C GLY A 397 -0.15 -18.92 -14.58
N GLU A 398 0.45 -18.85 -15.77
CA GLU A 398 -0.16 -19.33 -17.02
C GLU A 398 -1.58 -18.74 -17.23
N GLY A 399 -1.76 -17.48 -16.81
CA GLY A 399 -3.03 -16.75 -16.84
C GLY A 399 -4.08 -17.20 -15.82
N VAL A 400 -3.81 -18.22 -15.00
CA VAL A 400 -4.75 -18.70 -13.98
C VAL A 400 -4.57 -17.90 -12.69
N TYR A 401 -5.60 -17.14 -12.32
CA TYR A 401 -5.65 -16.39 -11.08
C TYR A 401 -6.19 -17.23 -9.93
N GLY A 402 -5.79 -16.92 -8.71
CA GLY A 402 -6.21 -17.65 -7.51
C GLY A 402 -5.74 -17.03 -6.20
N LEU A 403 -5.99 -17.75 -5.11
CA LEU A 403 -5.44 -17.48 -3.78
C LEU A 403 -4.83 -18.76 -3.21
N VAL A 404 -3.70 -18.62 -2.53
CA VAL A 404 -3.16 -19.64 -1.65
C VAL A 404 -3.17 -19.11 -0.22
N GLY A 405 -3.63 -19.92 0.73
CA GLY A 405 -3.73 -19.55 2.14
C GLY A 405 -2.81 -20.40 3.01
N PHE A 406 -2.22 -19.77 4.03
CA PHE A 406 -1.32 -20.42 4.99
C PHE A 406 -1.75 -20.12 6.42
N ASP A 407 -1.61 -21.12 7.29
CA ASP A 407 -1.54 -20.89 8.73
C ASP A 407 -0.30 -20.04 9.05
N TRP A 408 -0.52 -18.92 9.73
CA TRP A 408 0.49 -17.88 9.95
C TRP A 408 1.68 -18.38 10.77
N GLU A 409 1.44 -19.27 11.73
CA GLU A 409 2.49 -19.75 12.63
C GLU A 409 3.31 -20.88 12.01
N THR A 410 2.63 -21.82 11.36
CA THR A 410 3.25 -23.07 10.89
C THR A 410 3.65 -23.06 9.43
N GLY A 411 3.06 -22.19 8.61
CA GLY A 411 3.20 -22.21 7.16
C GLY A 411 2.45 -23.37 6.49
N GLU A 412 1.61 -24.11 7.21
CA GLU A 412 0.78 -25.16 6.62
C GLU A 412 -0.22 -24.54 5.63
N LYS A 413 -0.29 -25.08 4.41
CA LYS A 413 -1.25 -24.63 3.40
C LYS A 413 -2.67 -25.01 3.80
N VAL A 414 -3.51 -24.01 4.06
CA VAL A 414 -4.92 -24.17 4.48
C VAL A 414 -5.92 -23.90 3.34
N ALA A 415 -5.47 -23.25 2.26
CA ALA A 415 -6.31 -22.98 1.09
C ALA A 415 -5.51 -22.98 -0.21
N ASP A 416 -6.15 -23.41 -1.30
CA ASP A 416 -5.62 -23.36 -2.66
C ASP A 416 -6.81 -23.20 -3.62
N ILE A 417 -7.16 -21.95 -3.93
CA ILE A 417 -8.41 -21.57 -4.60
C ILE A 417 -8.06 -21.04 -6.00
N SER A 418 -8.67 -21.60 -7.04
CA SER A 418 -8.55 -21.09 -8.40
C SER A 418 -9.78 -20.26 -8.77
N PHE A 419 -9.54 -19.08 -9.37
CA PHE A 419 -10.59 -18.19 -9.87
C PHE A 419 -10.81 -18.33 -11.38
N GLY A 420 -9.85 -18.93 -12.08
CA GLY A 420 -9.87 -19.09 -13.54
C GLY A 420 -9.02 -18.06 -14.28
N GLN A 421 -9.18 -18.02 -15.60
CA GLN A 421 -8.40 -17.17 -16.50
C GLN A 421 -9.20 -15.92 -16.89
N SER A 422 -9.24 -14.94 -15.99
CA SER A 422 -9.83 -13.65 -16.29
C SER A 422 -9.03 -12.54 -15.60
N VAL A 423 -8.66 -11.51 -16.36
CA VAL A 423 -7.83 -10.40 -15.86
C VAL A 423 -8.54 -9.60 -14.76
N LYS A 424 -9.87 -9.73 -14.62
CA LYS A 424 -10.64 -9.09 -13.53
C LYS A 424 -10.18 -9.49 -12.14
N PHE A 425 -9.53 -10.65 -11.99
CA PHE A 425 -8.99 -11.11 -10.71
C PHE A 425 -7.59 -10.58 -10.42
N ASN A 426 -7.00 -9.79 -11.32
CA ASN A 426 -5.70 -9.17 -11.11
C ASN A 426 -5.79 -8.07 -10.05
N THR A 427 -5.11 -8.29 -8.94
CA THR A 427 -5.13 -7.35 -7.81
C THR A 427 -4.26 -6.11 -8.03
N GLY A 428 -3.28 -6.15 -8.94
CA GLY A 428 -2.45 -4.99 -9.28
C GLY A 428 -1.80 -4.28 -8.09
N GLY A 429 -1.24 -5.03 -7.13
CA GLY A 429 -0.59 -4.46 -5.94
C GLY A 429 -1.51 -4.18 -4.76
N THR A 430 -2.81 -4.47 -4.88
CA THR A 430 -3.79 -4.11 -3.84
C THR A 430 -4.08 -5.28 -2.88
N PHE A 431 -5.24 -5.32 -2.22
CA PHE A 431 -5.54 -6.20 -1.10
C PHE A 431 -6.45 -7.40 -1.45
N ALA A 432 -6.18 -8.54 -0.83
CA ALA A 432 -7.14 -9.63 -0.66
C ALA A 432 -7.61 -9.66 0.80
N MET A 433 -8.87 -9.31 1.05
CA MET A 433 -9.41 -9.12 2.41
C MET A 433 -10.53 -10.12 2.70
N PRO A 434 -10.43 -10.93 3.77
CA PRO A 434 -11.55 -11.71 4.26
C PRO A 434 -12.72 -10.81 4.66
N THR A 435 -13.95 -11.19 4.31
CA THR A 435 -15.18 -10.49 4.73
C THR A 435 -15.84 -11.19 5.91
N PRO A 436 -16.65 -10.49 6.74
CA PRO A 436 -17.26 -11.07 7.95
C PRO A 436 -18.12 -12.32 7.72
N ASP A 437 -18.66 -12.48 6.50
CA ASP A 437 -19.47 -13.62 6.08
C ASP A 437 -18.65 -14.80 5.53
N GLY A 438 -17.31 -14.73 5.60
CA GLY A 438 -16.40 -15.78 5.15
C GLY A 438 -16.06 -15.74 3.66
N GLY A 439 -16.50 -14.70 2.93
CA GLY A 439 -16.03 -14.41 1.58
C GLY A 439 -14.66 -13.76 1.55
N ILE A 440 -14.18 -13.46 0.34
CA ILE A 440 -12.96 -12.70 0.12
C ILE A 440 -13.26 -11.54 -0.84
N TYR A 441 -12.88 -10.35 -0.45
CA TYR A 441 -12.91 -9.17 -1.28
C TYR A 441 -11.51 -8.94 -1.87
N LEU A 442 -11.44 -8.99 -3.19
CA LEU A 442 -10.26 -8.65 -3.97
C LEU A 442 -10.45 -7.23 -4.49
N THR A 443 -9.58 -6.30 -4.10
CA THR A 443 -9.41 -5.09 -4.89
C THR A 443 -8.62 -5.44 -6.15
N GLY A 444 -8.79 -4.68 -7.23
CA GLY A 444 -8.13 -5.00 -8.50
C GLY A 444 -8.12 -3.85 -9.49
N ILE A 445 -7.30 -4.02 -10.52
CA ILE A 445 -7.04 -3.02 -11.59
C ILE A 445 -8.34 -2.64 -12.29
N PHE A 446 -9.23 -3.62 -12.48
CA PHE A 446 -10.53 -3.47 -13.16
C PHE A 446 -11.70 -3.28 -12.17
N GLY A 447 -11.40 -2.90 -10.93
CA GLY A 447 -12.38 -2.75 -9.88
C GLY A 447 -12.48 -3.96 -8.94
N PRO A 448 -13.31 -3.85 -7.89
CA PRO A 448 -13.37 -4.88 -6.86
C PRO A 448 -14.16 -6.11 -7.28
N VAL A 449 -13.67 -7.28 -6.87
CA VAL A 449 -14.30 -8.57 -7.06
C VAL A 449 -14.53 -9.24 -5.71
N ARG A 450 -15.75 -9.72 -5.47
CA ARG A 450 -16.05 -10.56 -4.32
C ARG A 450 -16.06 -12.03 -4.71
N ILE A 451 -15.32 -12.84 -3.97
CA ILE A 451 -15.36 -14.29 -3.97
C ILE A 451 -16.29 -14.72 -2.84
N ALA A 452 -17.42 -15.33 -3.18
CA ALA A 452 -18.36 -15.84 -2.18
C ALA A 452 -17.81 -17.10 -1.49
N PRO A 453 -18.15 -17.33 -0.19
CA PRO A 453 -17.88 -18.61 0.44
C PRO A 453 -18.63 -19.73 -0.30
N GLN A 454 -18.03 -20.92 -0.37
CA GLN A 454 -18.63 -22.11 -1.00
C GLN A 454 -19.73 -22.75 -0.15
#